data_AF-A0A7K1SLU1-F1
#
_entry.id   AF-A0A7K1SLU1-F1
#
_cell.length_a   1.000
_cell.length_b   1.000
_cell.length_c   1.000
_cell.angle_alpha   90.00
_cell.angle_beta   90.00
_cell.angle_gamma   90.00
#
_symmetry.space_group_name_H-M   'P 1'
#
loop_
_entity.id
_entity.type
_entity.pdbx_description
1 polymer ?
#
loop_
_entity_poly.entity_id
_entity_poly.type
_entity_poly.pdbx_seq_one_letter_code
_entity_poly.pdbx_strand_id
1 'polypeptide(L)'
;MADSDPVALHIIDYQRLNELYDGDNEQIASLFELFLDEVFPDFDEIEAEIDQQNWPEVAQIAHKMLPWVGMVGLTALEAKLRTIETQAKAGANTDDIMATWNQFKTGLDQATPLIRQELVKLTS
;
A
#
# COMPACT_ATOMS: atom_id res chain seq x y z
N MET A 1 -28.02 -5.46 11.41
CA MET A 1 -27.73 -4.12 10.88
C MET A 1 -26.79 -3.49 11.89
N ALA A 2 -25.49 -3.62 11.66
CA ALA A 2 -24.45 -3.04 12.50
C ALA A 2 -23.27 -2.72 11.58
N ASP A 3 -22.86 -1.45 11.63
CA ASP A 3 -21.61 -0.87 11.14
C ASP A 3 -21.19 -1.17 9.70
N SER A 4 -21.67 -0.31 8.81
CA SER A 4 -20.85 0.12 7.68
C SER A 4 -19.99 1.29 8.15
N ASP A 5 -18.89 1.01 8.84
CA ASP A 5 -17.86 1.99 9.13
C ASP A 5 -17.19 2.46 7.82
N PRO A 6 -17.29 3.74 7.43
CA PRO A 6 -16.58 4.26 6.27
C PRO A 6 -15.05 4.44 6.52
N VAL A 7 -14.51 3.89 7.62
CA VAL A 7 -13.13 4.12 8.07
C VAL A 7 -12.17 2.96 7.73
N ALA A 8 -12.69 1.83 7.21
CA ALA A 8 -11.93 0.59 7.00
C ALA A 8 -10.99 0.60 5.76
N LEU A 9 -10.63 1.77 5.23
CA LEU A 9 -9.70 1.90 4.09
C LEU A 9 -8.22 1.98 4.51
N HIS A 10 -7.93 2.13 5.80
CA HIS A 10 -6.58 2.44 6.33
C HIS A 10 -6.12 1.54 7.48
N ILE A 11 -6.83 0.44 7.73
CA ILE A 11 -6.58 -0.43 8.87
C ILE A 11 -5.62 -1.54 8.44
N ILE A 12 -4.49 -1.65 9.14
CA ILE A 12 -3.57 -2.78 9.04
C ILE A 12 -4.33 -4.04 9.50
N ASP A 13 -4.36 -5.07 8.65
CA ASP A 13 -5.00 -6.33 8.98
C ASP A 13 -4.09 -7.18 9.89
N TYR A 14 -4.13 -6.90 11.20
CA TYR A 14 -3.33 -7.62 12.20
C TYR A 14 -3.68 -9.09 12.30
N GLN A 15 -4.92 -9.47 12.00
CA GLN A 15 -5.30 -10.88 12.03
C GLN A 15 -4.54 -11.62 10.92
N ARG A 16 -4.55 -11.06 9.71
CA ARG A 16 -3.77 -11.57 8.58
C ARG A 16 -2.27 -11.62 8.88
N LEU A 17 -1.70 -10.58 9.49
CA LEU A 17 -0.29 -10.57 9.86
C LEU A 17 0.04 -11.71 10.84
N ASN A 18 -0.77 -11.89 11.89
CA ASN A 18 -0.58 -13.00 12.82
C ASN A 18 -0.72 -14.36 12.14
N GLU A 19 -1.64 -14.52 11.18
CA GLU A 19 -1.78 -15.76 10.40
C GLU A 19 -0.62 -16.01 9.43
N LEU A 20 -0.07 -14.97 8.80
CA LEU A 20 1.04 -15.06 7.85
C LEU A 20 2.37 -15.34 8.52
N TYR A 21 2.59 -14.71 9.67
CA TYR A 21 3.86 -14.75 10.39
C TYR A 21 3.79 -15.58 11.67
N ASP A 22 2.72 -16.36 11.89
CA ASP A 22 2.53 -17.22 13.09
C ASP A 22 2.68 -16.46 14.43
N GLY A 23 2.33 -15.17 14.45
CA GLY A 23 2.51 -14.29 15.61
C GLY A 23 3.96 -13.85 15.89
N ASP A 24 4.86 -14.03 14.92
CA ASP A 24 6.28 -13.68 15.03
C ASP A 24 6.49 -12.17 14.85
N ASN A 25 6.33 -11.45 15.96
CA ASN A 25 6.36 -10.00 16.03
C ASN A 25 7.67 -9.39 15.51
N GLU A 26 8.81 -10.06 15.68
CA GLU A 26 10.11 -9.60 15.18
C GLU A 26 10.16 -9.60 13.64
N GLN A 27 9.54 -10.61 13.01
CA GLN A 27 9.41 -10.66 11.54
C GLN A 27 8.47 -9.57 11.05
N ILE A 28 7.32 -9.37 11.71
CA ILE A 28 6.36 -8.30 11.36
C ILE A 28 7.02 -6.92 11.48
N ALA A 29 7.77 -6.67 12.56
CA ALA A 29 8.51 -5.44 12.76
C ALA A 29 9.53 -5.20 11.63
N SER A 30 10.34 -6.22 11.31
CA SER A 30 11.33 -6.11 10.23
C SER A 30 10.70 -5.76 8.88
N LEU A 31 9.51 -6.31 8.59
CA LEU A 31 8.78 -6.02 7.36
C LEU A 31 8.18 -4.62 7.34
N PHE A 32 7.68 -4.13 8.47
CA PHE A 32 7.23 -2.75 8.60
C PHE A 32 8.38 -1.76 8.42
N GLU A 33 9.56 -2.03 8.98
CA GLU A 33 10.76 -1.22 8.73
C GLU A 33 11.10 -1.21 7.24
N LEU A 34 11.21 -2.39 6.62
CA LEU A 34 11.57 -2.51 5.23
C LEU A 34 10.55 -1.82 4.31
N PHE A 35 9.26 -1.92 4.63
CA PHE A 35 8.21 -1.21 3.91
C PHE A 35 8.34 0.30 4.02
N LEU A 36 8.64 0.83 5.21
CA LEU A 36 8.77 2.26 5.44
C LEU A 36 10.06 2.85 4.83
N ASP A 37 11.14 2.07 4.80
CA ASP A 37 12.45 2.57 4.34
C ASP A 37 12.67 2.35 2.83
N GLU A 38 12.27 1.18 2.31
CA GLU A 38 12.50 0.82 0.90
C GLU A 38 11.25 0.99 0.03
N VAL A 39 10.07 0.56 0.51
CA VAL A 39 8.86 0.52 -0.34
C VAL A 39 8.15 1.88 -0.38
N PHE A 40 8.11 2.60 0.74
CA PHE A 40 7.48 3.91 0.86
C PHE A 40 8.03 4.94 -0.14
N PRO A 41 9.36 5.14 -0.28
CA PRO A 41 9.89 6.11 -1.25
C PRO A 41 9.67 5.70 -2.70
N ASP A 42 9.59 4.40 -3.02
CA ASP A 42 9.37 3.94 -4.39
C ASP A 42 7.96 4.32 -4.92
N PHE A 43 7.01 4.66 -4.03
CA PHE A 43 5.73 5.22 -4.45
C PHE A 43 5.86 6.61 -5.08
N ASP A 44 6.84 7.42 -4.69
CA ASP A 44 7.06 8.71 -5.36
C ASP A 44 7.56 8.52 -6.81
N GLU A 45 8.24 7.41 -7.11
CA GLU A 45 8.61 7.06 -8.49
C GLU A 45 7.36 6.78 -9.34
N ILE A 46 6.35 6.10 -8.79
CA ILE A 46 5.07 5.88 -9.49
C ILE A 46 4.42 7.22 -9.84
N GLU A 47 4.43 8.20 -8.93
CA GLU A 47 3.86 9.53 -9.19
C GLU A 47 4.60 10.24 -10.32
N ALA A 48 5.93 10.17 -10.35
CA ALA A 48 6.75 10.74 -11.42
C ALA A 48 6.47 10.08 -12.78
N GLU A 49 6.28 8.76 -12.81
CA GLU A 49 5.95 8.02 -14.03
C GLU A 49 4.50 8.30 -14.49
N ILE A 50 3.56 8.53 -13.56
CA ILE A 50 2.19 8.96 -13.89
C ILE A 50 2.21 10.35 -14.55
N ASP A 51 2.98 11.30 -14.02
CA ASP A 51 3.11 12.67 -14.58
C ASP A 51 3.72 12.65 -15.99
N GLN A 52 4.71 11.77 -16.21
CA GLN A 52 5.30 11.52 -17.53
C GLN A 52 4.41 10.67 -18.45
N GLN A 53 3.24 10.22 -17.99
CA GLN A 53 2.33 9.32 -18.69
C GLN A 53 2.97 7.99 -19.12
N ASN A 54 3.97 7.52 -18.38
CA ASN A 54 4.69 6.28 -18.65
C ASN A 54 3.98 5.08 -18.03
N TRP A 55 2.79 4.78 -18.54
CA TRP A 55 1.93 3.67 -18.09
C TRP A 55 2.60 2.29 -17.98
N PRO A 56 3.48 1.86 -18.91
CA PRO A 56 4.14 0.56 -18.73
C PRO A 56 5.02 0.51 -17.48
N GLU A 57 5.71 1.61 -17.14
CA GLU A 57 6.55 1.67 -15.94
C GLU A 57 5.69 1.77 -14.67
N VAL A 58 4.62 2.60 -14.68
CA VAL A 58 3.63 2.67 -13.60
C VAL A 58 3.09 1.27 -13.27
N ALA A 59 2.70 0.50 -14.27
CA ALA A 59 2.20 -0.86 -14.09
C ALA A 59 3.30 -1.80 -13.54
N GLN A 60 4.54 -1.64 -13.98
CA GLN A 60 5.67 -2.45 -13.53
C GLN A 60 6.00 -2.20 -12.07
N ILE A 61 6.11 -0.93 -11.66
CA ILE A 61 6.40 -0.55 -10.28
C ILE A 61 5.22 -0.96 -9.38
N ALA A 62 3.98 -0.67 -9.78
CA ALA A 62 2.80 -1.09 -9.03
C ALA A 62 2.75 -2.61 -8.81
N HIS A 63 3.08 -3.41 -9.85
CA HIS A 63 3.16 -4.87 -9.72
C HIS A 63 4.19 -5.34 -8.69
N LYS A 64 5.33 -4.66 -8.60
CA LYS A 64 6.37 -4.95 -7.60
C LYS A 64 5.93 -4.55 -6.19
N MET A 65 5.15 -3.48 -6.04
CA MET A 65 4.69 -2.99 -4.73
C MET A 65 3.49 -3.75 -4.18
N LEU A 66 2.68 -4.39 -5.02
CA LEU A 66 1.55 -5.23 -4.61
C LEU A 66 1.88 -6.22 -3.48
N PRO A 67 2.89 -7.10 -3.62
CA PRO A 67 3.23 -8.05 -2.57
C PRO A 67 3.68 -7.36 -1.28
N TRP A 68 4.38 -6.22 -1.36
CA TRP A 68 4.80 -5.45 -0.19
C TRP A 68 3.62 -4.92 0.61
N VAL A 69 2.69 -4.24 -0.07
CA VAL A 69 1.48 -3.69 0.54
C VAL A 69 0.62 -4.81 1.16
N GLY A 70 0.53 -5.97 0.50
CA GLY A 70 -0.17 -7.14 1.03
C GLY A 70 0.54 -7.79 2.23
N MET A 71 1.88 -7.80 2.25
CA MET A 71 2.71 -8.34 3.36
C MET A 71 2.56 -7.52 4.63
N VAL A 72 2.43 -6.20 4.53
CA VAL A 72 2.18 -5.33 5.70
C VAL A 72 0.71 -5.25 6.11
N GLY A 73 -0.16 -6.09 5.52
CA GLY A 73 -1.57 -6.17 5.89
C GLY A 73 -2.42 -5.01 5.39
N LEU A 74 -1.95 -4.23 4.40
CA LEU A 74 -2.68 -3.09 3.83
C LEU A 74 -3.56 -3.55 2.64
N THR A 75 -4.44 -4.52 2.87
CA THR A 75 -5.28 -5.15 1.83
C THR A 75 -6.15 -4.15 1.05
N ALA A 76 -6.62 -3.08 1.68
CA ALA A 76 -7.38 -2.03 1.00
C ALA A 76 -6.51 -1.23 0.00
N LEU A 77 -5.26 -0.93 0.37
CA LEU A 77 -4.30 -0.26 -0.50
C LEU A 77 -3.82 -1.19 -1.61
N GLU A 78 -3.63 -2.47 -1.32
CA GLU A 78 -3.28 -3.50 -2.31
C GLU A 78 -4.33 -3.53 -3.44
N ALA A 79 -5.62 -3.53 -3.10
CA ALA A 79 -6.70 -3.50 -4.09
C ALA A 79 -6.68 -2.23 -4.97
N LYS A 80 -6.37 -1.06 -4.38
CA LYS A 80 -6.22 0.20 -5.12
C LYS A 80 -5.02 0.16 -6.06
N LEU A 81 -3.87 -0.27 -5.57
CA LEU A 81 -2.65 -0.38 -6.36
C LEU A 81 -2.83 -1.35 -7.55
N ARG A 82 -3.57 -2.44 -7.34
CA ARG A 82 -3.95 -3.39 -8.40
C ARG A 82 -4.85 -2.75 -9.46
N THR A 83 -5.72 -1.84 -9.04
CA THR A 83 -6.57 -1.07 -9.94
C THR A 83 -5.72 -0.13 -10.80
N ILE A 84 -4.74 0.54 -10.21
CA ILE A 84 -3.78 1.40 -10.92
C ILE A 84 -2.96 0.60 -11.94
N GLU A 85 -2.43 -0.56 -11.53
CA GLU A 85 -1.74 -1.49 -12.44
C GLU A 85 -2.63 -1.88 -13.64
N THR A 86 -3.89 -2.21 -13.36
CA THR A 86 -4.85 -2.63 -14.39
C THR A 86 -5.20 -1.47 -15.33
N GLN A 87 -5.44 -0.27 -14.79
CA GLN A 87 -5.74 0.93 -15.56
C GLN A 87 -4.55 1.33 -16.44
N ALA A 88 -3.33 1.29 -15.91
CA ALA A 88 -2.10 1.57 -16.64
C ALA A 88 -1.87 0.54 -17.76
N LYS A 89 -2.08 -0.75 -17.51
CA LYS A 89 -2.02 -1.81 -18.54
C LYS A 89 -3.08 -1.66 -19.63
N ALA A 90 -4.28 -1.23 -19.25
CA ALA A 90 -5.39 -1.03 -20.18
C ALA A 90 -5.28 0.28 -20.99
N GLY A 91 -4.36 1.18 -20.64
CA GLY A 91 -4.27 2.51 -21.23
C GLY A 91 -5.50 3.36 -20.91
N ALA A 92 -5.99 3.29 -19.66
CA ALA A 92 -7.09 4.12 -19.18
C ALA A 92 -6.72 5.62 -19.20
N ASN A 93 -7.71 6.49 -19.00
CA ASN A 93 -7.46 7.94 -18.98
C ASN A 93 -6.51 8.31 -17.83
N THR A 94 -5.61 9.25 -18.12
CA THR A 94 -4.69 9.84 -17.13
C THR A 94 -5.43 10.32 -15.89
N ASP A 95 -6.57 11.03 -16.05
CA ASP A 95 -7.37 11.55 -14.94
C ASP A 95 -7.90 10.44 -14.01
N ASP A 96 -8.34 9.32 -14.56
CA ASP A 96 -8.84 8.17 -13.78
C ASP A 96 -7.70 7.53 -12.97
N ILE A 97 -6.52 7.39 -13.59
CA ILE A 97 -5.32 6.85 -12.93
C ILE A 97 -4.87 7.79 -11.82
N MET A 98 -4.77 9.10 -12.11
CA MET A 98 -4.40 10.12 -11.12
C MET A 98 -5.39 10.20 -9.97
N ALA A 99 -6.70 10.09 -10.23
CA ALA A 99 -7.70 10.07 -9.17
C ALA A 99 -7.52 8.85 -8.25
N THR A 100 -7.27 7.68 -8.84
CA THR A 100 -7.03 6.43 -8.11
C THR A 100 -5.72 6.50 -7.32
N TRP A 101 -4.67 7.04 -7.92
CA TRP A 101 -3.37 7.28 -7.30
C TRP A 101 -3.47 8.22 -6.10
N ASN A 102 -4.15 9.35 -6.24
CA ASN A 102 -4.35 10.29 -5.13
C ASN A 102 -5.08 9.65 -3.93
N GLN A 103 -6.08 8.80 -4.21
CA GLN A 103 -6.74 8.04 -3.14
C GLN A 103 -5.80 7.02 -2.48
N PHE A 104 -4.96 6.36 -3.26
CA PHE A 104 -3.94 5.45 -2.75
C PHE A 104 -2.92 6.19 -1.87
N LYS A 105 -2.35 7.29 -2.36
CA LYS A 105 -1.37 8.12 -1.66
C LYS A 105 -1.92 8.70 -0.36
N THR A 106 -3.17 9.18 -0.38
CA THR A 106 -3.86 9.64 0.85
C THR A 106 -3.98 8.52 1.88
N GLY A 107 -4.35 7.31 1.45
CA GLY A 107 -4.50 6.21 2.38
C GLY A 107 -3.17 5.65 2.88
N LEU A 108 -2.14 5.68 2.05
CA LEU A 108 -0.78 5.35 2.44
C LEU A 108 -0.24 6.34 3.47
N ASP A 109 -0.40 7.65 3.26
CA ASP A 109 0.03 8.71 4.19
C ASP A 109 -0.64 8.57 5.57
N GLN A 110 -1.89 8.09 5.60
CA GLN A 110 -2.59 7.77 6.84
C GLN A 110 -2.13 6.45 7.48
N ALA A 111 -1.73 5.47 6.68
CA ALA A 111 -1.23 4.19 7.17
C ALA A 111 0.20 4.28 7.72
N THR A 112 1.07 5.08 7.11
CA THR A 112 2.48 5.28 7.51
C THR A 112 2.69 5.57 9.01
N PRO A 113 2.01 6.55 9.64
CA PRO A 113 2.16 6.80 11.07
C PRO A 113 1.63 5.64 11.93
N LEU A 114 0.60 4.91 11.47
CA LEU A 114 0.08 3.73 12.16
C LEU A 114 1.12 2.61 12.14
N ILE A 115 1.69 2.29 10.99
CA ILE A 115 2.75 1.28 10.82
C ILE A 115 3.94 1.61 11.71
N ARG A 116 4.39 2.87 11.71
CA ARG A 116 5.49 3.32 12.57
C ARG A 116 5.18 3.16 14.06
N GLN A 117 3.95 3.50 14.47
CA GLN A 117 3.54 3.36 15.87
C GLN A 117 3.52 1.88 16.29
N GLU A 118 3.04 0.99 15.43
CA GLU A 118 3.02 -0.45 15.69
C GLU A 118 4.42 -1.04 15.73
N LEU A 119 5.27 -0.67 14.79
CA LEU A 119 6.68 -1.07 14.79
C LEU A 119 7.35 -0.76 16.13
N VAL A 120 7.15 0.46 16.66
CA VAL A 120 7.70 0.87 17.96
C VAL A 120 7.13 -0.01 19.10
N LYS A 121 5.86 -0.39 19.05
CA LYS A 121 5.26 -1.28 20.05
C LYS A 121 5.81 -2.71 19.97
N LEU A 122 6.05 -3.23 18.77
CA LEU A 122 6.55 -4.58 18.54
C LEU A 122 8.04 -4.74 18.92
N THR A 123 8.79 -3.63 18.89
CA THR A 123 10.22 -3.58 19.20
C THR A 123 10.54 -3.06 20.61
N SER A 124 9.52 -2.66 21.39
CA SER A 124 9.67 -2.17 22.78
C SER A 124 9.55 -3.26 23.84
#